data_AF-A0A1M5WPP6-F1
#
_entry.id   AF-A0A1M5WPP6-F1
#
_cell.length_a   1.000
_cell.length_b   1.000
_cell.length_c   1.000
_cell.angle_alpha   90.00
_cell.angle_beta   90.00
_cell.angle_gamma   90.00
#
_symmetry.space_group_name_H-M   'P 1'
#
loop_
_entity.id
_entity.type
_entity.pdbx_description
1 polymer ?
#
loop_
_entity_poly.entity_id
_entity_poly.type
_entity_poly.pdbx_seq_one_letter_code
_entity_poly.pdbx_strand_id
1 'polypeptide(L)'
;MPKQGDAEIAKNYLSKTELDTLNRIVSLYLDFAELQAQSHTPMYMKDWIQKLDDFLKLSGKALLNHAGKISADVAKKKADSEYEKFSERTALQLSPVEKDFLDNFEKMQKKIK
;
A
#
# COMPACT_ATOMS: atom_id res chain seq x y z
N MET A 1 -7.45 14.08 2.74
CA MET A 1 -5.99 14.13 2.55
C MET A 1 -5.36 12.97 3.30
N PRO A 2 -4.30 12.33 2.77
CA PRO A 2 -3.60 11.26 3.48
C PRO A 2 -3.08 11.77 4.83
N LYS A 3 -3.20 10.95 5.87
CA LYS A 3 -2.69 11.25 7.21
C LYS A 3 -1.26 10.74 7.34
N GLN A 4 -0.48 11.31 8.25
CA GLN A 4 0.90 10.88 8.52
C GLN A 4 1.00 9.37 8.79
N GLY A 5 0.09 8.82 9.60
CA GLY A 5 0.05 7.38 9.88
C GLY A 5 -0.23 6.50 8.65
N ASP A 6 -0.86 7.05 7.60
CA ASP A 6 -1.05 6.31 6.35
C ASP A 6 0.26 6.12 5.60
N ALA A 7 1.24 7.02 5.81
CA ALA A 7 2.56 6.97 5.19
C ALA A 7 3.47 5.88 5.75
N GLU A 8 3.19 5.42 6.98
CA GLU A 8 3.94 4.35 7.63
C GLU A 8 3.53 2.95 7.10
N ILE A 9 2.33 2.83 6.54
CA ILE A 9 1.76 1.55 6.12
C ILE A 9 2.10 1.27 4.66
N ALA A 10 3.04 0.36 4.41
CA ALA A 10 3.46 -0.01 3.06
C ALA A 10 2.30 -0.46 2.14
N LYS A 11 1.28 -1.13 2.70
CA LYS A 11 0.10 -1.57 1.95
C LYS A 11 -0.65 -0.41 1.28
N ASN A 12 -0.63 0.78 1.87
CA ASN A 12 -1.33 1.95 1.35
C ASN A 12 -0.71 2.49 0.05
N TYR A 13 0.50 2.06 -0.28
CA TYR A 13 1.23 2.46 -1.49
C TYR A 13 1.22 1.39 -2.59
N LEU A 14 0.54 0.27 -2.37
CA LEU A 14 0.35 -0.73 -3.41
C LEU A 14 -0.61 -0.18 -4.47
N SER A 15 -0.20 -0.34 -5.72
CA SER A 15 -1.08 -0.09 -6.88
C SER A 15 -2.25 -1.07 -6.88
N LYS A 16 -3.30 -0.74 -7.65
CA LYS A 16 -4.48 -1.60 -7.79
C LYS A 16 -4.12 -3.03 -8.25
N THR A 17 -3.15 -3.16 -9.15
CA THR A 17 -2.66 -4.45 -9.66
C THR A 17 -1.90 -5.23 -8.59
N GLU A 18 -1.09 -4.56 -7.79
CA GLU A 18 -0.38 -5.18 -6.67
C GLU A 18 -1.33 -5.62 -5.55
N LEU A 19 -2.36 -4.82 -5.24
CA LEU A 19 -3.41 -5.19 -4.30
C LEU A 19 -4.22 -6.39 -4.78
N ASP A 20 -4.59 -6.43 -6.07
CA ASP A 20 -5.28 -7.60 -6.63
C ASP A 20 -4.43 -8.86 -6.52
N THR A 21 -3.13 -8.75 -6.83
CA THR A 21 -2.17 -9.84 -6.68
C THR A 21 -2.05 -10.31 -5.23
N LEU A 22 -1.93 -9.37 -4.28
CA LEU A 22 -1.87 -9.67 -2.85
C LEU A 22 -3.12 -10.42 -2.39
N ASN A 23 -4.30 -9.92 -2.75
CA ASN A 23 -5.57 -10.54 -2.36
C ASN A 23 -5.69 -11.96 -2.90
N ARG A 24 -5.33 -12.19 -4.17
CA ARG A 24 -5.34 -13.53 -4.77
C ARG A 24 -4.42 -14.51 -4.03
N ILE A 25 -3.21 -14.08 -3.68
CA ILE A 25 -2.27 -14.93 -2.92
C ILE A 25 -2.84 -15.29 -1.54
N VAL A 26 -3.42 -14.30 -0.84
CA VAL A 26 -4.05 -14.52 0.47
C VAL A 26 -5.22 -15.49 0.37
N SER A 27 -6.12 -15.30 -0.61
CA SER A 27 -7.26 -16.21 -0.83
C SER A 27 -6.79 -17.63 -1.10
N LEU A 28 -5.86 -17.84 -2.02
CA LEU A 28 -5.32 -19.16 -2.33
C LEU A 28 -4.69 -19.86 -1.12
N TYR A 29 -4.00 -19.10 -0.27
CA TYR A 29 -3.40 -19.62 0.95
C TYR A 29 -4.45 -20.08 1.97
N LEU A 30 -5.55 -19.31 2.12
CA LEU A 30 -6.66 -19.67 3.00
C LEU A 30 -7.43 -20.89 2.45
N ASP A 31 -7.69 -20.94 1.15
CA ASP A 31 -8.34 -22.09 0.50
C ASP A 31 -7.51 -23.37 0.69
N PHE A 32 -6.18 -23.26 0.53
CA PHE A 32 -5.27 -24.37 0.82
C PHE A 32 -5.36 -24.80 2.28
N ALA A 33 -5.43 -23.84 3.21
CA ALA A 33 -5.54 -24.15 4.62
C ALA A 33 -6.85 -24.88 4.95
N GLU A 34 -7.96 -24.45 4.34
CA GLU A 34 -9.26 -25.10 4.48
C GLU A 34 -9.22 -26.54 3.94
N LEU A 35 -8.61 -26.79 2.78
CA LEU A 35 -8.45 -28.13 2.22
C LEU A 35 -7.64 -29.05 3.14
N GLN A 36 -6.57 -28.56 3.76
CA GLN A 36 -5.78 -29.33 4.73
C GLN A 36 -6.61 -29.68 5.97
N ALA A 37 -7.42 -28.73 6.46
CA ALA A 37 -8.31 -28.95 7.59
C ALA A 37 -9.41 -29.98 7.26
N GLN A 38 -10.05 -29.87 6.09
CA GLN A 38 -11.06 -30.84 5.62
C GLN A 38 -10.47 -32.24 5.44
N SER A 39 -9.22 -32.32 4.97
CA SER A 39 -8.48 -33.58 4.81
C SER A 39 -7.95 -34.16 6.12
N HIS A 40 -8.24 -33.53 7.27
CA HIS A 40 -7.75 -33.90 8.60
C HIS A 40 -6.23 -34.09 8.64
N THR A 41 -5.49 -33.33 7.82
CA THR A 41 -4.03 -33.42 7.77
C THR A 41 -3.46 -32.57 8.91
N PRO A 42 -2.79 -33.17 9.91
CA PRO A 42 -2.22 -32.41 11.01
C PRO A 42 -1.07 -31.55 10.51
N MET A 43 -1.14 -30.24 10.76
CA MET A 43 -0.06 -29.30 10.45
C MET A 43 0.27 -28.43 11.67
N TYR A 44 1.57 -28.25 11.91
CA TYR A 44 2.08 -27.40 12.97
C TYR A 44 2.40 -26.00 12.44
N MET A 45 2.53 -25.00 13.32
CA MET A 45 2.86 -23.62 12.93
C MET A 45 4.11 -23.50 12.06
N LYS A 46 5.12 -24.35 12.28
CA LYS A 46 6.32 -24.41 11.44
C LYS A 46 6.03 -24.83 9.99
N ASP A 47 5.06 -25.71 9.79
CA ASP A 47 4.71 -26.25 8.47
C ASP A 47 3.95 -25.19 7.68
N TRP A 48 3.10 -24.41 8.35
CA TRP A 48 2.41 -23.25 7.76
C TRP A 48 3.39 -22.18 7.25
N ILE A 49 4.44 -21.87 8.01
CA ILE A 49 5.49 -20.93 7.58
C ILE A 49 6.14 -21.44 6.29
N GLN A 50 6.55 -22.72 6.27
CA GLN A 50 7.18 -23.31 5.09
C GLN A 50 6.25 -23.30 3.87
N LYS A 51 4.96 -23.61 4.06
CA LYS A 51 3.98 -23.58 2.97
C LYS A 51 3.74 -22.18 2.43
N LEU A 52 3.69 -21.17 3.29
CA LEU A 52 3.58 -19.79 2.86
C LEU A 52 4.79 -19.37 2.01
N ASP A 53 6.00 -19.74 2.44
CA ASP A 53 7.22 -19.48 1.68
C ASP A 53 7.19 -20.12 0.29
N ASP A 54 6.72 -21.36 0.21
CA ASP A 54 6.57 -22.07 -1.06
C ASP A 54 5.53 -21.39 -1.97
N PHE A 55 4.40 -20.94 -1.43
CA PHE A 55 3.39 -20.17 -2.17
C PHE A 55 3.95 -18.87 -2.75
N LEU A 56 4.73 -18.13 -1.95
CA LEU A 56 5.36 -16.89 -2.40
C LEU A 56 6.36 -17.15 -3.52
N LYS A 57 7.19 -18.20 -3.40
CA LYS A 57 8.11 -18.62 -4.48
C LYS A 57 7.37 -19.00 -5.76
N LEU A 58 6.31 -19.81 -5.65
CA LEU A 58 5.49 -20.24 -6.79
C LEU A 58 4.79 -19.07 -7.49
N SER A 59 4.39 -18.04 -6.72
CA SER A 59 3.81 -16.80 -7.25
C SER A 59 4.84 -15.86 -7.91
N GLY A 60 6.12 -16.27 -7.99
CA GLY A 60 7.21 -15.47 -8.55
C GLY A 60 7.65 -14.30 -7.67
N LYS A 61 7.26 -14.29 -6.38
CA LYS A 61 7.69 -13.27 -5.43
C LYS A 61 8.97 -13.69 -4.74
N ALA A 62 9.92 -12.76 -4.65
CA ALA A 62 11.14 -12.98 -3.90
C ALA A 62 10.83 -13.03 -2.40
N LEU A 63 11.33 -14.07 -1.73
CA LEU A 63 11.29 -14.14 -0.28
C LEU A 63 12.32 -13.18 0.32
N LEU A 64 11.92 -12.54 1.42
CA LEU A 64 12.80 -11.73 2.24
C LEU A 64 13.59 -12.66 3.16
N ASN A 65 14.74 -13.13 2.68
CA ASN A 65 15.61 -14.05 3.42
C ASN A 65 16.40 -13.36 4.53
N HIS A 66 16.28 -12.04 4.65
CA HIS A 66 17.00 -11.22 5.62
C HIS A 66 16.12 -10.07 6.10
N ALA A 67 16.33 -9.62 7.34
CA ALA A 67 15.64 -8.47 7.94
C ALA A 67 15.95 -7.13 7.23
N GLY A 68 16.88 -7.12 6.28
CA GLY A 68 17.34 -5.91 5.59
C GLY A 68 18.43 -5.18 6.38
N LYS A 69 18.76 -3.96 5.96
CA LYS A 69 19.78 -3.11 6.59
C LYS A 69 19.20 -1.92 7.35
N ILE A 70 17.92 -1.63 7.16
CA ILE A 70 17.25 -0.44 7.67
C ILE A 70 16.28 -0.86 8.77
N SER A 71 16.42 -0.28 9.96
CA SER A 71 15.49 -0.54 11.06
C SER A 71 14.13 0.12 10.80
N ALA A 72 13.09 -0.41 11.44
CA ALA A 72 11.74 0.15 11.38
C ALA A 72 11.72 1.64 11.79
N ASP A 73 12.47 2.01 12.84
CA ASP A 73 12.55 3.40 13.32
C ASP A 73 13.14 4.35 12.28
N VAL A 74 14.17 3.91 11.54
CA VAL A 74 14.79 4.71 10.49
C VAL A 74 13.84 4.86 9.31
N ALA A 75 13.14 3.79 8.93
CA ALA A 75 12.13 3.84 7.87
C ALA A 75 10.97 4.77 8.23
N LYS A 76 10.49 4.73 9.49
CA LYS A 76 9.42 5.60 9.99
C LYS A 76 9.83 7.07 9.97
N LYS A 77 11.01 7.41 10.51
CA LYS A 77 11.54 8.78 10.44
C LYS A 77 11.64 9.32 9.02
N LYS A 78 12.03 8.46 8.07
CA LYS A 78 12.07 8.84 6.66
C LYS A 78 10.66 9.10 6.10
N ALA A 79 9.70 8.23 6.39
CA ALA A 79 8.31 8.40 5.96
C ALA A 79 7.70 9.70 6.52
N ASP A 80 7.96 10.01 7.80
CA ASP A 80 7.54 11.25 8.45
C ASP A 80 8.11 12.48 7.74
N SER A 81 9.42 12.49 7.48
CA SER A 81 10.09 13.61 6.80
C SER A 81 9.57 13.82 5.37
N GLU A 82 9.28 12.74 4.63
CA GLU A 82 8.69 12.86 3.29
C GLU A 82 7.22 13.34 3.35
N TYR A 83 6.48 12.95 4.39
CA TYR A 83 5.12 13.45 4.62
C TYR A 83 5.10 14.95 4.93
N GLU A 84 6.02 15.45 5.74
CA GLU A 84 6.16 16.89 6.03
C GLU A 84 6.38 17.70 4.75
N LYS A 85 7.35 17.28 3.91
CA LYS A 85 7.60 17.92 2.59
C LYS A 85 6.36 17.88 1.70
N PHE A 86 5.63 16.77 1.69
CA PHE A 86 4.37 16.65 0.95
C PHE A 86 3.31 17.62 1.48
N SER A 87 3.20 17.74 2.80
CA SER A 87 2.24 18.62 3.47
C SER A 87 2.50 20.08 3.12
N GLU A 88 3.75 20.55 3.24
CA GLU A 88 4.17 21.89 2.85
C GLU A 88 3.87 22.19 1.37
N ARG A 89 4.26 21.26 0.48
CA ARG A 89 3.98 21.40 -0.95
C ARG A 89 2.50 21.50 -1.25
N THR A 90 1.67 20.74 -0.54
CA THR A 90 0.22 20.71 -0.75
C THR A 90 -0.47 21.92 -0.15
N ALA A 91 0.03 22.46 0.96
CA ALA A 91 -0.47 23.70 1.57
C ALA A 91 -0.27 24.92 0.65
N LEU A 92 0.78 24.92 -0.17
CA LEU A 92 1.04 25.96 -1.16
C LEU A 92 0.24 25.80 -2.47
N GLN A 93 -0.50 24.69 -2.63
CA GLN A 93 -1.33 24.47 -3.81
C GLN A 93 -2.73 25.01 -3.60
N LEU A 94 -3.23 25.73 -4.61
CA LEU A 94 -4.64 26.10 -4.70
C LEU A 94 -5.51 24.85 -4.55
N SER A 95 -6.47 24.93 -3.64
CA SER A 95 -7.48 23.90 -3.47
C SER A 95 -8.28 23.74 -4.77
N PRO A 96 -8.92 22.57 -5.00
CA PRO A 96 -9.77 22.37 -6.17
C PRO A 96 -10.82 23.47 -6.32
N VAL A 97 -11.39 23.93 -5.20
CA VAL A 97 -12.40 25.00 -5.18
C VAL A 97 -11.83 26.34 -5.67
N GLU A 98 -10.61 26.69 -5.28
CA GLU A 98 -9.97 27.93 -5.71
C GLU A 98 -9.58 27.88 -7.19
N LYS A 99 -9.16 26.70 -7.69
CA LYS A 99 -8.91 26.49 -9.13
C LYS A 99 -10.21 26.62 -9.94
N ASP A 100 -11.27 25.96 -9.50
CA ASP A 100 -12.59 26.05 -10.15
C ASP A 100 -13.14 27.49 -10.12
N PHE A 101 -12.88 28.25 -9.05
CA PHE A 101 -13.22 29.65 -8.96
C PHE A 101 -12.47 30.50 -9.98
N LEU A 102 -11.14 30.34 -10.09
CA LEU A 102 -10.32 31.05 -11.07
C LEU A 102 -10.74 30.74 -12.52
N ASP A 103 -10.96 29.47 -12.84
CA ASP A 103 -11.42 29.03 -14.16
C ASP A 103 -12.78 29.66 -14.53
N ASN A 104 -13.70 29.71 -13.56
CA ASN A 104 -15.00 30.34 -13.77
C ASN A 104 -14.89 31.86 -13.89
N PHE A 105 -14.03 32.50 -13.09
CA PHE A 105 -13.77 33.93 -13.18
C PHE A 105 -13.20 34.33 -14.54
N GLU A 106 -12.23 33.58 -15.06
CA GLU A 106 -11.69 33.78 -16.42
C GLU A 106 -12.75 33.60 -17.50
N LYS A 107 -13.60 32.58 -17.38
CA LYS A 107 -14.72 32.36 -18.31
C LYS A 107 -15.73 33.51 -18.28
N MET A 108 -15.99 34.09 -17.11
CA MET A 108 -16.87 35.27 -17.00
C MET A 108 -16.22 36.51 -17.62
N GLN A 109 -14.94 36.77 -17.37
CA GLN A 109 -14.23 37.90 -17.99
C GLN A 109 -14.24 37.82 -19.52
N LYS A 110 -14.09 36.62 -20.09
CA LYS A 110 -14.19 36.39 -21.54
C LYS A 110 -15.60 36.59 -22.12
N LYS A 111 -16.66 36.54 -21.31
CA LYS A 111 -18.04 36.79 -21.74
C LYS A 111 -18.44 38.27 -21.68
N ILE A 112 -17.71 39.07 -20.91
CA ILE A 112 -17.97 40.52 -20.72
C ILE A 112 -17.20 41.35 -21.78
N LYS A 113 -16.25 40.74 -22.48
CA LYS A 113 -15.50 41.32 -23.59
C LYS A 113 -16.05 40.82 -24.93
#